data_AF-C1EI56-F1
#
_entry.id   AF-C1EI56-F1
#
_cell.length_a   1.000
_cell.length_b   1.000
_cell.length_c   1.000
_cell.angle_alpha   90.00
_cell.angle_beta   90.00
_cell.angle_gamma   90.00
#
_symmetry.space_group_name_H-M   'P 1'
#
loop_
_entity.id
_entity.type
_entity.pdbx_description
1 polymer ?
#
loop_
_entity_poly.entity_id
_entity_poly.type
_entity_poly.pdbx_seq_one_letter_code
_entity_poly.pdbx_strand_id
1 'polypeptide(L)'
;MAEVTKCGVNDRRTGFFALYRLMLPHIDKERSAYHLKEAALARVIGLALGLDRNRSPHFKKLEAWRKGGAGIFVDAVQECCAHHMVDGYVKRVDRATIGDVNDALDKLATLKTNNEKLPVVAGLMDKMDARQMRWLSAIIIKDMKLGYGEAAIIRHFHRDAEDLYNVCCDLRRVCETLHTKAVAFKRQDLQPGSLVRSMNAAKKRDCDEAWRHVQRREFVIEHKFDGERIQVHRVDARTFHYFTRNNFDFGPRGYSVMNRLFRRRLATDRCVLDGELVLWHKEHKAYVPFG
;
A
#
# COMPACT_ATOMS: atom_id res chain seq x y z
N MET A 1 39.36 5.06 -37.15
CA MET A 1 37.91 4.93 -36.86
C MET A 1 37.74 3.90 -35.76
N ALA A 2 37.59 4.35 -34.51
CA ALA A 2 37.24 3.47 -33.40
C ALA A 2 35.76 3.71 -33.09
N GLU A 3 34.93 2.70 -33.34
CA GLU A 3 33.52 2.72 -32.95
C GLU A 3 33.44 2.80 -31.43
N VAL A 4 32.95 3.94 -30.95
CA VAL A 4 32.48 4.07 -29.57
C VAL A 4 31.22 3.22 -29.46
N THR A 5 31.37 1.99 -28.95
CA THR A 5 30.25 1.16 -28.53
C THR A 5 29.50 1.92 -27.44
N LYS A 6 28.38 2.57 -27.79
CA LYS A 6 27.43 3.09 -26.82
C LYS A 6 27.03 1.91 -25.94
N CYS A 7 27.42 1.96 -24.66
CA CYS A 7 26.89 1.08 -23.63
C CYS A 7 25.36 1.21 -23.68
N GLY A 8 24.68 0.23 -24.26
CA GLY A 8 23.23 0.22 -24.35
C GLY A 8 22.70 0.26 -22.93
N VAL A 9 22.05 1.37 -22.56
CA VAL A 9 21.26 1.44 -21.33
C VAL A 9 20.23 0.33 -21.48
N ASN A 10 20.40 -0.75 -20.74
CA ASN A 10 19.45 -1.85 -20.75
C ASN A 10 18.17 -1.32 -20.12
N ASP A 11 17.26 -0.82 -20.94
CA ASP A 11 16.03 -0.13 -20.52
C ASP A 11 14.98 -1.09 -19.95
N ARG A 12 15.37 -2.36 -19.80
CA ARG A 12 14.59 -3.47 -19.29
C ARG A 12 14.72 -3.57 -17.77
N ARG A 13 13.63 -3.24 -17.08
CA ARG A 13 13.44 -3.22 -15.61
C ARG A 13 12.78 -4.49 -15.08
N THR A 14 13.17 -5.65 -15.61
CA THR A 14 12.65 -6.95 -15.13
C THR A 14 12.99 -7.15 -13.65
N GLY A 15 12.04 -7.62 -12.84
CA GLY A 15 12.24 -7.89 -11.41
C GLY A 15 12.17 -6.66 -10.49
N PHE A 16 11.98 -5.45 -11.04
CA PHE A 16 11.89 -4.23 -10.23
C PHE A 16 10.68 -4.18 -9.29
N PHE A 17 9.67 -5.04 -9.49
CA PHE A 17 8.58 -5.21 -8.54
C PHE A 17 9.09 -5.46 -7.11
N ALA A 18 10.13 -6.29 -6.96
CA ALA A 18 10.72 -6.63 -5.67
C ALA A 18 11.29 -5.41 -4.93
N LEU A 19 11.74 -4.38 -5.67
CA LEU A 19 12.19 -3.11 -5.10
C LEU A 19 11.00 -2.16 -4.86
N TYR A 20 10.13 -1.99 -5.84
CA TYR A 20 9.03 -1.02 -5.77
C TYR A 20 8.02 -1.34 -4.67
N ARG A 21 7.77 -2.63 -4.39
CA ARG A 21 6.92 -3.03 -3.26
C ARG A 21 7.49 -2.65 -1.90
N LEU A 22 8.82 -2.51 -1.78
CA LEU A 22 9.49 -2.02 -0.57
C LEU A 22 9.49 -0.49 -0.49
N MET A 23 9.55 0.21 -1.63
CA MET A 23 9.44 1.67 -1.67
C MET A 23 8.01 2.17 -1.45
N LEU A 24 7.02 1.38 -1.88
CA LEU A 24 5.60 1.69 -1.80
C LEU A 24 4.83 0.59 -1.04
N PRO A 25 5.18 0.30 0.23
CA PRO A 25 4.63 -0.85 0.97
C PRO A 25 3.14 -0.69 1.32
N HIS A 26 2.62 0.54 1.32
CA HIS A 26 1.20 0.84 1.58
C HIS A 26 0.28 0.40 0.43
N ILE A 27 0.80 0.27 -0.78
CA ILE A 27 0.07 -0.25 -1.95
C ILE A 27 0.44 -1.68 -2.33
N ASP A 28 1.31 -2.34 -1.56
CA ASP A 28 1.55 -3.77 -1.69
C ASP A 28 0.30 -4.54 -1.23
N LYS A 29 -0.40 -5.10 -2.21
CA LYS A 29 -1.64 -5.89 -2.05
C LYS A 29 -1.39 -7.39 -1.95
N GLU A 30 -0.20 -7.87 -2.29
CA GLU A 30 0.13 -9.31 -2.22
C GLU A 30 0.38 -9.76 -0.79
N ARG A 31 0.89 -8.86 0.07
CA ARG A 31 1.11 -9.15 1.49
C ARG A 31 -0.07 -8.70 2.34
N SER A 32 -0.56 -9.63 3.15
CA SER A 32 -1.44 -9.34 4.28
C SER A 32 -0.75 -8.41 5.30
N ALA A 33 -1.53 -7.88 6.23
CA ALA A 33 -0.99 -7.06 7.30
C ALA A 33 0.01 -7.86 8.16
N TYR A 34 1.18 -7.29 8.43
CA TYR A 34 2.16 -7.92 9.33
C TYR A 34 1.70 -7.95 10.80
N HIS A 35 0.64 -7.22 11.16
CA HIS A 35 0.18 -7.03 12.55
C HIS A 35 1.28 -6.53 13.51
N LEU A 36 2.30 -5.84 12.98
CA LEU A 36 3.42 -5.26 13.71
C LEU A 36 3.34 -3.73 13.69
N LYS A 37 2.42 -3.15 14.46
CA LYS A 37 2.42 -1.70 14.73
C LYS A 37 3.60 -1.32 15.62
N GLU A 38 3.86 -0.03 15.80
CA GLU A 38 5.06 0.50 16.46
C GLU A 38 5.35 -0.15 17.81
N ALA A 39 4.36 -0.30 18.69
CA ALA A 39 4.55 -0.94 19.99
C ALA A 39 4.88 -2.44 19.88
N ALA A 40 4.27 -3.17 18.93
CA ALA A 40 4.54 -4.58 18.72
C ALA A 40 5.92 -4.78 18.08
N LEU A 41 6.28 -3.94 17.10
CA LEU A 41 7.56 -3.96 16.43
C LEU A 41 8.71 -3.55 17.37
N ALA A 42 8.51 -2.53 18.21
CA ALA A 42 9.44 -2.16 19.28
C ALA A 42 9.79 -3.34 20.18
N ARG A 43 8.78 -4.10 20.61
CA ARG A 43 8.98 -5.30 21.43
C ARG A 43 9.77 -6.38 20.69
N VAL A 44 9.40 -6.66 19.44
CA VAL A 44 10.10 -7.68 18.64
C VAL A 44 11.56 -7.30 18.42
N ILE A 45 11.85 -6.04 18.08
CA ILE A 45 13.22 -5.54 17.88
C ILE A 45 14.02 -5.57 19.19
N GLY A 46 13.45 -5.08 20.30
CA GLY A 46 14.13 -5.08 21.59
C GLY A 46 14.50 -6.49 22.06
N LEU A 47 13.59 -7.45 21.89
CA LEU A 47 13.86 -8.85 22.20
C LEU A 47 14.86 -9.50 21.22
N ALA A 48 14.80 -9.15 19.93
CA ALA A 48 15.75 -9.64 18.93
C ALA A 48 17.19 -9.12 19.17
N LEU A 49 17.34 -7.94 19.77
CA LEU A 49 18.64 -7.41 20.25
C LEU A 49 19.10 -8.05 21.58
N GLY A 50 18.35 -9.01 22.12
CA GLY A 50 18.66 -9.65 23.41
C GLY A 50 18.45 -8.73 24.62
N LEU A 51 17.68 -7.66 24.49
CA LEU A 51 17.46 -6.70 25.58
C LEU A 51 16.37 -7.17 26.53
N ASP A 52 16.64 -7.05 27.82
CA ASP A 52 15.62 -7.22 28.85
C ASP A 52 14.72 -5.96 28.93
N ARG A 53 13.42 -6.16 28.77
CA ARG A 53 12.41 -5.09 28.75
C ARG A 53 12.39 -4.23 30.02
N ASN A 54 12.64 -4.84 31.19
CA ASN A 54 12.53 -4.18 32.48
C ASN A 54 13.84 -3.51 32.89
N ARG A 55 14.98 -4.01 32.40
CA ARG A 55 16.32 -3.50 32.75
C ARG A 55 16.88 -2.53 31.71
N SER A 56 16.65 -2.76 30.42
CA SER A 56 17.29 -1.96 29.36
C SER A 56 16.65 -0.56 29.21
N PRO A 57 17.42 0.53 29.39
CA PRO A 57 16.92 1.89 29.14
C PRO A 57 16.62 2.11 27.65
N HIS A 58 17.41 1.52 26.75
CA HIS A 58 17.20 1.62 25.30
C HIS A 58 15.91 0.93 24.86
N PHE A 59 15.56 -0.23 25.46
CA PHE A 59 14.27 -0.88 25.20
C PHE A 59 13.12 0.02 25.68
N LYS A 60 13.15 0.51 26.91
CA LYS A 60 12.11 1.41 27.42
C LYS A 60 11.95 2.66 26.55
N LYS A 61 13.06 3.25 26.08
CA LYS A 61 13.07 4.39 25.16
C LYS A 61 12.44 4.05 23.81
N LEU A 62 12.72 2.87 23.26
CA LEU A 62 12.13 2.38 22.01
C LEU A 62 10.61 2.17 22.13
N GLU A 63 10.12 1.60 23.22
CA GLU A 63 8.66 1.49 23.47
C GLU A 63 8.02 2.87 23.69
N ALA A 64 8.72 3.76 24.41
CA ALA A 64 8.28 5.12 24.71
C ALA A 64 8.69 6.15 23.64
N TRP A 65 8.85 5.75 22.37
CA TRP A 65 9.42 6.58 21.30
C TRP A 65 8.77 7.96 21.11
N ARG A 66 7.49 8.12 21.49
CA ARG A 66 6.75 9.39 21.40
C ARG A 66 7.13 10.41 22.47
N LYS A 67 7.46 9.96 23.69
CA LYS A 67 7.71 10.84 24.85
C LYS A 67 9.18 10.87 25.26
N GLY A 68 9.88 9.75 25.09
CA GLY A 68 11.29 9.60 25.48
C GLY A 68 12.25 9.35 24.31
N GLY A 69 11.75 9.16 23.09
CA GLY A 69 12.56 8.90 21.88
C GLY A 69 12.68 10.12 20.96
N ALA A 70 13.21 9.90 19.76
CA ALA A 70 13.42 10.90 18.71
C ALA A 70 12.12 11.55 18.15
N GLY A 71 10.94 11.24 18.70
CA GLY A 71 9.64 11.68 18.19
C GLY A 71 9.20 10.97 16.89
N ILE A 72 10.11 10.25 16.24
CA ILE A 72 9.88 9.43 15.05
C ILE A 72 10.28 7.98 15.36
N PHE A 73 9.33 7.06 15.24
CA PHE A 73 9.53 5.65 15.61
C PHE A 73 10.74 5.00 14.92
N VAL A 74 10.88 5.18 13.60
CA VAL A 74 11.98 4.56 12.84
C VAL A 74 13.36 5.08 13.25
N ASP A 75 13.45 6.33 13.68
CA ASP A 75 14.71 6.92 14.17
C ASP A 75 15.05 6.37 15.56
N ALA A 76 14.05 6.15 16.42
CA ALA A 76 14.24 5.45 17.70
C ALA A 76 14.70 3.99 17.49
N VAL A 77 14.22 3.30 16.45
CA VAL A 77 14.74 1.99 16.05
C VAL A 77 16.22 2.11 15.65
N GLN A 78 16.56 3.06 14.78
CA GLN A 78 17.96 3.24 14.34
C GLN A 78 18.88 3.47 15.54
N GLU A 79 18.49 4.35 16.47
CA GLU A 79 19.27 4.67 17.65
C GLU A 79 19.49 3.44 18.54
N CYS A 80 18.42 2.68 18.83
CA CYS A 80 18.51 1.46 19.63
C CYS A 80 19.40 0.41 18.97
N CYS A 81 19.21 0.19 17.66
CA CYS A 81 20.04 -0.72 16.88
C CYS A 81 21.51 -0.29 16.87
N ALA A 82 21.82 0.98 16.67
CA ALA A 82 23.20 1.48 16.61
C ALA A 82 23.98 1.29 17.92
N HIS A 83 23.29 1.23 19.08
CA HIS A 83 23.92 0.97 20.37
C HIS A 83 24.22 -0.51 20.63
N HIS A 84 23.45 -1.42 20.01
CA HIS A 84 23.44 -2.84 20.38
C HIS A 84 23.86 -3.77 19.24
N MET A 85 23.78 -3.31 17.99
CA MET A 85 24.32 -4.01 16.84
C MET A 85 25.77 -3.60 16.70
N VAL A 86 26.67 -4.59 16.59
CA VAL A 86 28.07 -4.32 16.30
C VAL A 86 28.14 -3.94 14.82
N ASP A 87 28.48 -2.69 14.50
CA ASP A 87 28.69 -2.21 13.12
C ASP A 87 29.91 -2.87 12.41
N GLY A 88 30.42 -3.96 12.97
CA GLY A 88 31.60 -4.67 12.54
C GLY A 88 31.29 -5.71 11.47
N TYR A 89 31.46 -5.31 10.21
CA TYR A 89 31.90 -6.22 9.15
C TYR A 89 30.93 -7.38 8.79
N VAL A 90 29.64 -7.11 8.61
CA VAL A 90 28.88 -7.95 7.65
C VAL A 90 29.57 -7.76 6.31
N LYS A 91 30.41 -8.72 5.90
CA LYS A 91 31.09 -8.69 4.60
C LYS A 91 30.00 -8.47 3.55
N ARG A 92 30.28 -7.73 2.48
CA ARG A 92 29.27 -7.42 1.43
C ARG A 92 28.54 -8.68 0.91
N VAL A 93 29.19 -9.84 0.97
CA VAL A 93 28.65 -11.16 0.59
C VAL A 93 27.60 -11.72 1.56
N ASP A 94 27.57 -11.25 2.81
CA ASP A 94 26.65 -11.75 3.85
C ASP A 94 25.46 -10.80 4.09
N ARG A 95 25.41 -9.65 3.39
CA ARG A 95 24.32 -8.67 3.53
C ARG A 95 23.03 -9.20 2.89
N ALA A 96 21.91 -8.92 3.55
CA ALA A 96 20.59 -9.27 3.01
C ALA A 96 20.34 -8.61 1.65
N THR A 97 19.96 -9.41 0.65
CA THR A 97 19.53 -8.95 -0.66
C THR A 97 18.07 -8.47 -0.60
N ILE A 98 17.62 -7.76 -1.64
CA ILE A 98 16.19 -7.41 -1.79
C ILE A 98 15.31 -8.67 -1.78
N GLY A 99 15.80 -9.79 -2.34
CA GLY A 99 15.12 -11.08 -2.30
C GLY A 99 14.94 -11.57 -0.86
N ASP A 100 16.03 -11.64 -0.09
CA ASP A 100 16.01 -12.08 1.31
C ASP A 100 15.05 -11.24 2.16
N VAL A 101 15.05 -9.92 1.96
CA VAL A 101 14.12 -9.02 2.64
C VAL A 101 12.67 -9.30 2.27
N ASN A 102 12.40 -9.53 0.98
CA ASN A 102 11.05 -9.86 0.53
C ASN A 102 10.60 -11.21 1.09
N ASP A 103 11.43 -12.24 1.04
CA ASP A 103 11.10 -13.58 1.56
C ASP A 103 10.83 -13.53 3.08
N ALA A 104 11.63 -12.78 3.82
CA ALA A 104 11.40 -12.57 5.25
C ALA A 104 10.10 -11.81 5.53
N LEU A 105 9.77 -10.78 4.73
CA LEU A 105 8.51 -10.06 4.84
C LEU A 105 7.31 -10.95 4.46
N ASP A 106 7.42 -11.76 3.41
CA ASP A 106 6.39 -12.74 3.03
C ASP A 106 6.17 -13.75 4.17
N LYS A 107 7.25 -14.24 4.80
CA LYS A 107 7.16 -15.07 6.01
C LYS A 107 6.46 -14.32 7.16
N LEU A 108 6.86 -13.08 7.47
CA LEU A 108 6.25 -12.28 8.53
C LEU A 108 4.74 -12.07 8.33
N ALA A 109 4.28 -11.96 7.08
CA ALA A 109 2.87 -11.77 6.73
C ALA A 109 1.99 -13.01 7.03
N THR A 110 2.59 -14.21 7.09
CA THR A 110 1.88 -15.46 7.42
C THR A 110 1.81 -15.74 8.92
N LEU A 111 2.70 -15.13 9.71
CA LEU A 111 2.81 -15.36 11.16
C LEU A 111 1.81 -14.53 11.96
N LYS A 112 1.29 -15.10 13.06
CA LYS A 112 0.26 -14.46 13.88
C LYS A 112 0.87 -13.78 15.10
N THR A 113 1.73 -14.47 15.83
CA THR A 113 2.23 -14.01 17.13
C THR A 113 3.56 -13.26 17.04
N ASN A 114 3.86 -12.43 18.03
CA ASN A 114 5.15 -11.72 18.09
C ASN A 114 6.33 -12.69 18.32
N ASN A 115 6.11 -13.79 19.05
CA ASN A 115 7.17 -14.77 19.35
C ASN A 115 7.60 -15.53 18.09
N GLU A 116 6.66 -15.85 17.19
CA GLU A 116 6.99 -16.47 15.90
C GLU A 116 7.73 -15.49 14.97
N LYS A 117 7.42 -14.19 15.06
CA LYS A 117 8.02 -13.13 14.23
C LYS A 117 9.43 -12.77 14.65
N LEU A 118 9.74 -12.90 15.94
CA LEU A 118 11.06 -12.64 16.53
C LEU A 118 12.22 -13.30 15.77
N PRO A 119 12.25 -14.63 15.55
CA PRO A 119 13.37 -15.26 14.85
C PRO A 119 13.54 -14.79 13.40
N VAL A 120 12.45 -14.38 12.74
CA VAL A 120 12.52 -13.83 11.37
C VAL A 120 13.16 -12.45 11.37
N VAL A 121 12.79 -11.59 12.32
CA VAL A 121 13.42 -10.26 12.48
C VAL A 121 14.87 -10.39 12.92
N ALA A 122 15.17 -11.27 13.88
CA ALA A 122 16.54 -11.53 14.34
C ALA A 122 17.44 -12.00 13.19
N GLY A 123 16.99 -12.95 12.35
CA GLY A 123 17.76 -13.42 11.20
C GLY A 123 18.02 -12.35 10.13
N LEU A 124 17.17 -11.31 10.03
CA LEU A 124 17.47 -10.14 9.21
C LEU A 124 18.47 -9.19 9.90
N MET A 125 18.36 -9.01 11.22
CA MET A 125 19.28 -8.17 12.00
C MET A 125 20.73 -8.67 11.91
N ASP A 126 20.95 -9.98 11.84
CA ASP A 126 22.29 -10.56 11.65
C ASP A 126 22.95 -10.15 10.32
N LYS A 127 22.17 -9.70 9.33
CA LYS A 127 22.61 -9.37 7.97
C LYS A 127 22.39 -7.90 7.59
N MET A 128 22.01 -7.07 8.55
CA MET A 128 21.66 -5.66 8.34
C MET A 128 22.42 -4.76 9.31
N ASP A 129 22.65 -3.51 8.91
CA ASP A 129 23.10 -2.45 9.82
C ASP A 129 21.93 -1.67 10.43
N ALA A 130 22.22 -0.82 11.42
CA ALA A 130 21.20 -0.02 12.10
C ALA A 130 20.38 0.87 11.15
N ARG A 131 21.02 1.39 10.08
CA ARG A 131 20.34 2.21 9.07
C ARG A 131 19.41 1.38 8.19
N GLN A 132 19.78 0.14 7.86
CA GLN A 132 18.90 -0.80 7.18
C GLN A 132 17.71 -1.19 8.07
N MET A 133 17.92 -1.39 9.37
CA MET A 133 16.83 -1.67 10.33
C MET A 133 15.82 -0.54 10.46
N ARG A 134 16.27 0.72 10.35
CA ARG A 134 15.39 1.89 10.23
C ARG A 134 14.43 1.74 9.04
N TRP A 135 14.96 1.44 7.86
CA TRP A 135 14.16 1.31 6.64
C TRP A 135 13.28 0.06 6.65
N LEU A 136 13.78 -1.07 7.18
CA LEU A 136 12.96 -2.26 7.38
C LEU A 136 11.74 -1.95 8.26
N SER A 137 11.94 -1.18 9.33
CA SER A 137 10.84 -0.76 10.21
C SER A 137 9.84 0.15 9.49
N ALA A 138 10.32 1.05 8.64
CA ALA A 138 9.46 1.90 7.80
C ALA A 138 8.62 1.06 6.81
N ILE A 139 9.21 0.01 6.23
CA ILE A 139 8.53 -0.94 5.34
C ILE A 139 7.44 -1.73 6.09
N ILE A 140 7.77 -2.27 7.27
CA ILE A 140 6.83 -3.06 8.08
C ILE A 140 5.65 -2.21 8.57
N ILE A 141 5.91 -0.97 9.01
CA ILE A 141 4.86 -0.02 9.41
C ILE A 141 4.07 0.52 8.19
N LYS A 142 4.58 0.30 6.97
CA LYS A 142 4.07 0.81 5.71
C LYS A 142 4.07 2.35 5.62
N ASP A 143 5.03 3.00 6.29
CA ASP A 143 5.23 4.45 6.29
C ASP A 143 6.71 4.80 6.04
N MET A 144 7.05 5.04 4.77
CA MET A 144 8.43 5.27 4.33
C MET A 144 8.92 6.72 4.53
N LYS A 145 8.01 7.69 4.70
CA LYS A 145 8.33 9.13 4.84
C LYS A 145 9.38 9.66 3.86
N LEU A 146 9.30 9.26 2.58
CA LEU A 146 10.28 9.62 1.55
C LEU A 146 10.20 11.09 1.10
N GLY A 147 9.16 11.83 1.49
CA GLY A 147 8.91 13.19 1.01
C GLY A 147 8.35 13.25 -0.42
N TYR A 148 8.16 12.10 -1.08
CA TYR A 148 7.55 11.98 -2.40
C TYR A 148 6.19 11.29 -2.31
N GLY A 149 5.23 11.76 -3.10
CA GLY A 149 3.95 11.09 -3.26
C GLY A 149 4.07 9.79 -4.07
N GLU A 150 3.16 8.85 -3.82
CA GLU A 150 3.05 7.57 -4.52
C GLU A 150 3.10 7.73 -6.05
N ALA A 151 2.29 8.64 -6.60
CA ALA A 151 2.23 8.95 -8.02
C ALA A 151 3.59 9.38 -8.61
N ALA A 152 4.40 10.14 -7.86
CA ALA A 152 5.70 10.58 -8.32
C ALA A 152 6.69 9.40 -8.44
N ILE A 153 6.66 8.49 -7.46
CA ILE A 153 7.50 7.28 -7.47
C ILE A 153 7.05 6.34 -8.61
N ILE A 154 5.75 6.13 -8.78
CA ILE A 154 5.21 5.30 -9.87
C ILE A 154 5.56 5.89 -11.25
N ARG A 155 5.39 7.19 -11.46
CA ARG A 155 5.79 7.86 -12.72
C ARG A 155 7.28 7.79 -13.01
N HIS A 156 8.13 7.69 -11.99
CA HIS A 156 9.56 7.45 -12.19
C HIS A 156 9.84 6.07 -12.80
N PHE A 157 8.98 5.08 -12.53
CA PHE A 157 9.09 3.76 -13.12
C PHE A 157 8.83 3.79 -14.64
N HIS A 158 7.71 4.40 -15.03
CA HIS A 158 7.30 4.52 -16.42
C HIS A 158 6.34 5.70 -16.58
N ARG A 159 6.37 6.39 -17.74
CA ARG A 159 5.45 7.51 -18.01
C ARG A 159 3.97 7.12 -17.89
N ASP A 160 3.66 5.88 -18.29
CA ASP A 160 2.30 5.33 -18.30
C ASP A 160 1.96 4.52 -17.03
N ALA A 161 2.86 4.45 -16.04
CA ALA A 161 2.67 3.60 -14.86
C ALA A 161 1.55 4.10 -13.95
N GLU A 162 1.37 5.41 -13.82
CA GLU A 162 0.28 5.97 -13.01
C GLU A 162 -1.08 5.66 -13.65
N ASP A 163 -1.21 5.86 -14.97
CA ASP A 163 -2.43 5.54 -15.73
C ASP A 163 -2.78 4.05 -15.59
N LEU A 164 -1.80 3.15 -15.77
CA LEU A 164 -2.03 1.71 -15.61
C LEU A 164 -2.38 1.35 -14.16
N TYR A 165 -1.68 1.91 -13.17
CA TYR A 165 -1.96 1.65 -11.76
C TYR A 165 -3.37 2.10 -11.37
N ASN A 166 -3.85 3.22 -11.91
CA ASN A 166 -5.18 3.74 -11.62
C ASN A 166 -6.31 2.81 -12.11
N VAL A 167 -6.07 1.96 -13.11
CA VAL A 167 -7.08 1.03 -13.67
C VAL A 167 -6.91 -0.43 -13.24
N CYS A 168 -5.87 -0.77 -12.49
CA CYS A 168 -5.65 -2.13 -11.98
C CYS A 168 -5.33 -2.23 -10.48
N CYS A 169 -4.87 -1.14 -9.86
CA CYS A 169 -4.35 -1.07 -8.48
C CYS A 169 -3.39 -2.23 -8.11
N ASP A 170 -2.64 -2.71 -9.09
CA ASP A 170 -1.73 -3.85 -8.98
C ASP A 170 -0.32 -3.41 -9.39
N LEU A 171 0.54 -3.27 -8.38
CA LEU A 171 1.91 -2.82 -8.56
C LEU A 171 2.76 -3.85 -9.33
N ARG A 172 2.51 -5.15 -9.17
CA ARG A 172 3.21 -6.18 -9.93
C ARG A 172 2.87 -6.07 -11.40
N ARG A 173 1.58 -5.99 -11.72
CA ARG A 173 1.11 -5.84 -13.11
C ARG A 173 1.72 -4.60 -13.76
N VAL A 174 1.82 -3.49 -13.05
CA VAL A 174 2.49 -2.28 -13.55
C VAL A 174 3.96 -2.57 -13.86
N CYS A 175 4.70 -3.16 -12.92
CA CYS A 175 6.13 -3.46 -13.09
C CYS A 175 6.42 -4.48 -14.20
N GLU A 176 5.58 -5.51 -14.34
CA GLU A 176 5.75 -6.58 -15.34
C GLU A 176 5.29 -6.14 -16.74
N THR A 177 4.22 -5.37 -16.83
CA THR A 177 3.72 -4.84 -18.11
C THR A 177 4.62 -3.74 -18.66
N LEU A 178 5.06 -2.82 -17.80
CA LEU A 178 5.83 -1.62 -18.19
C LEU A 178 7.33 -1.78 -17.93
N HIS A 179 7.82 -3.01 -18.01
CA HIS A 179 9.21 -3.34 -17.72
C HIS A 179 10.19 -2.70 -18.73
N THR A 180 9.76 -2.15 -19.86
CA THR A 180 10.63 -1.47 -20.83
C THR A 180 10.22 0.00 -20.93
N LYS A 181 11.08 0.93 -20.48
CA LYS A 181 10.71 2.37 -20.34
C LYS A 181 10.39 3.07 -21.65
N ALA A 182 11.03 2.68 -22.74
CA ALA A 182 10.84 3.27 -24.05
C ALA A 182 9.50 2.90 -24.71
N VAL A 183 8.89 1.79 -24.29
CA VAL A 183 7.69 1.24 -24.93
C VAL A 183 6.45 1.91 -24.36
N ALA A 184 5.71 2.65 -25.19
CA ALA A 184 4.42 3.20 -24.78
C ALA A 184 3.43 2.08 -24.43
N PHE A 185 2.70 2.27 -23.34
CA PHE A 185 1.58 1.41 -23.05
C PHE A 185 0.37 1.86 -23.86
N LYS A 186 -0.21 0.95 -24.65
CA LYS A 186 -1.53 1.21 -25.24
C LYS A 186 -2.54 1.21 -24.10
N ARG A 187 -3.26 2.33 -23.94
CA ARG A 187 -4.31 2.47 -22.92
C ARG A 187 -5.22 1.25 -22.93
N GLN A 188 -5.43 0.70 -21.75
CA GLN A 188 -6.30 -0.44 -21.53
C GLN A 188 -7.59 0.05 -20.89
N ASP A 189 -8.71 -0.36 -21.47
CA ASP A 189 -10.03 -0.08 -20.90
C ASP A 189 -10.24 -0.88 -19.62
N LEU A 190 -11.00 -0.27 -18.70
CA LEU A 190 -11.44 -0.89 -17.46
C LEU A 190 -12.16 -2.22 -17.74
N GLN A 191 -11.71 -3.29 -17.09
CA GLN A 191 -12.35 -4.60 -17.16
C GLN A 191 -13.03 -4.93 -15.83
N PRO A 192 -14.26 -5.46 -15.83
CA PRO A 192 -14.86 -6.05 -14.64
C PRO A 192 -13.92 -7.06 -13.97
N GLY A 193 -13.80 -6.99 -12.65
CA GLY A 193 -12.83 -7.77 -11.86
C GLY A 193 -11.45 -7.12 -11.67
N SER A 194 -11.05 -6.13 -12.49
CA SER A 194 -9.83 -5.35 -12.23
C SER A 194 -10.13 -4.23 -11.24
N LEU A 195 -9.33 -4.09 -10.18
CA LEU A 195 -9.48 -3.00 -9.21
C LEU A 195 -9.27 -1.64 -9.89
N VAL A 196 -10.01 -0.62 -9.44
CA VAL A 196 -9.86 0.76 -9.94
C VAL A 196 -9.58 1.68 -8.79
N ARG A 197 -8.73 2.68 -9.01
CA ARG A 197 -8.54 3.74 -8.04
C ARG A 197 -9.77 4.64 -8.06
N SER A 198 -10.42 4.79 -6.91
CA SER A 198 -11.55 5.71 -6.79
C SER A 198 -11.13 7.14 -7.13
N MET A 199 -11.93 7.80 -7.96
CA MET A 199 -11.78 9.22 -8.24
C MET A 199 -12.20 10.02 -7.00
N ASN A 200 -11.33 10.90 -6.52
CA ASN A 200 -11.63 11.79 -5.39
C ASN A 200 -12.05 13.17 -5.90
N ALA A 201 -12.98 13.81 -5.19
CA ALA A 201 -13.35 15.20 -5.45
C ALA A 201 -12.37 16.16 -4.78
N ALA A 202 -11.99 17.22 -5.48
CA ALA A 202 -11.25 18.32 -4.89
C ALA A 202 -12.19 19.19 -4.04
N LYS A 203 -11.90 19.35 -2.76
CA LYS A 203 -12.65 20.26 -1.88
C LYS A 203 -12.42 21.70 -2.34
N LYS A 204 -13.51 22.46 -2.48
CA LYS A 204 -13.52 23.91 -2.68
C LYS A 204 -13.96 24.60 -1.40
N ARG A 205 -13.50 25.83 -1.21
CA ARG A 205 -13.82 26.62 -0.01
C ARG A 205 -15.28 27.02 0.03
N ASP A 206 -15.80 27.46 -1.12
CA ASP A 206 -17.14 28.02 -1.27
C ASP A 206 -17.70 27.77 -2.68
N CYS A 207 -18.99 28.12 -2.87
CA CYS A 207 -19.69 27.97 -4.14
C CYS A 207 -19.08 28.85 -5.24
N ASP A 208 -18.54 30.03 -4.91
CA ASP A 208 -17.94 30.94 -5.90
C ASP A 208 -16.63 30.40 -6.47
N GLU A 209 -15.80 29.76 -5.63
CA GLU A 209 -14.61 29.05 -6.07
C GLU A 209 -14.97 27.84 -6.94
N ALA A 210 -16.00 27.07 -6.55
CA ALA A 210 -16.50 25.97 -7.36
C ALA A 210 -17.00 26.46 -8.72
N TRP A 211 -17.77 27.55 -8.75
CA TRP A 211 -18.29 28.18 -9.97
C TRP A 211 -17.18 28.69 -10.90
N ARG A 212 -16.15 29.33 -10.33
CA ARG A 212 -14.96 29.74 -11.10
C ARG A 212 -14.20 28.53 -11.64
N HIS A 213 -14.12 27.44 -10.88
CA HIS A 213 -13.40 26.23 -11.29
C HIS A 213 -14.07 25.50 -12.45
N VAL A 214 -15.42 25.46 -12.50
CA VAL A 214 -16.14 24.84 -13.62
C VAL A 214 -16.09 25.67 -14.91
N GLN A 215 -15.60 26.92 -14.85
CA GLN A 215 -15.35 27.78 -16.01
C GLN A 215 -16.56 27.92 -16.95
N ARG A 216 -17.78 28.01 -16.38
CA ARG A 216 -19.05 28.10 -17.13
C ARG A 216 -19.33 26.91 -18.07
N ARG A 217 -18.65 25.78 -17.86
CA ARG A 217 -18.99 24.52 -18.54
C ARG A 217 -20.26 23.94 -17.94
N GLU A 218 -20.97 23.11 -18.69
CA GLU A 218 -22.06 22.31 -18.14
C GLU A 218 -21.53 21.34 -17.09
N PHE A 219 -22.26 21.20 -15.98
CA PHE A 219 -21.91 20.28 -14.90
C PHE A 219 -23.18 19.73 -14.25
N VAL A 220 -23.01 18.64 -13.49
CA VAL A 220 -24.07 18.00 -12.72
C VAL A 220 -23.85 18.31 -11.24
N ILE A 221 -24.95 18.49 -10.50
CA ILE A 221 -24.95 18.58 -9.05
C ILE A 221 -25.54 17.29 -8.50
N GLU A 222 -24.77 16.58 -7.70
CA GLU A 222 -25.18 15.34 -7.06
C GLU A 222 -25.17 15.49 -5.54
N HIS A 223 -26.06 14.75 -4.86
CA HIS A 223 -26.07 14.72 -3.41
C HIS A 223 -24.84 13.97 -2.89
N LYS A 224 -24.07 14.60 -1.99
CA LYS A 224 -22.96 13.94 -1.32
C LYS A 224 -23.49 13.07 -0.17
N PHE A 225 -23.65 11.78 -0.45
CA PHE A 225 -24.00 10.80 0.57
C PHE A 225 -22.90 10.64 1.64
N ASP A 226 -23.33 10.25 2.83
CA ASP A 226 -22.47 9.89 3.96
C ASP A 226 -22.65 8.40 4.24
N GLY A 227 -21.74 7.58 3.73
CA GLY A 227 -21.86 6.13 3.75
C GLY A 227 -20.54 5.44 3.49
N GLU A 228 -20.60 4.20 3.03
CA GLU A 228 -19.44 3.41 2.65
C GLU A 228 -19.28 3.43 1.13
N ARG A 229 -18.20 4.06 0.62
CA ARG A 229 -17.85 3.99 -0.81
C ARG A 229 -17.61 2.54 -1.24
N ILE A 230 -18.36 2.09 -2.23
CA ILE A 230 -18.29 0.72 -2.75
C ILE A 230 -18.23 0.72 -4.27
N GLN A 231 -17.30 -0.07 -4.80
CA GLN A 231 -17.21 -0.37 -6.22
C GLN A 231 -17.68 -1.80 -6.47
N VAL A 232 -18.68 -1.96 -7.33
CA VAL A 232 -19.29 -3.25 -7.64
C VAL A 232 -18.86 -3.68 -9.02
N HIS A 233 -18.16 -4.82 -9.12
CA HIS A 233 -17.78 -5.41 -10.39
C HIS A 233 -18.67 -6.63 -10.65
N ARG A 234 -19.53 -6.53 -11.65
CA ARG A 234 -20.26 -7.68 -12.20
C ARG A 234 -19.44 -8.23 -13.35
N VAL A 235 -18.81 -9.39 -13.14
CA VAL A 235 -17.88 -10.00 -14.11
C VAL A 235 -18.62 -10.88 -15.11
N ASP A 236 -19.73 -11.48 -14.66
CA ASP A 236 -20.65 -12.29 -15.45
C ASP A 236 -22.03 -12.37 -14.74
N ALA A 237 -22.92 -13.22 -15.23
CA ALA A 237 -24.26 -13.39 -14.66
C ALA A 237 -24.28 -13.80 -13.17
N ARG A 238 -23.23 -14.47 -12.69
CA ARG A 238 -23.12 -15.05 -11.35
C ARG A 238 -22.13 -14.33 -10.45
N THR A 239 -21.03 -13.83 -11.01
CA THR A 239 -19.87 -13.35 -10.26
C THR A 239 -19.91 -11.85 -10.00
N PHE A 240 -19.84 -11.50 -8.71
CA PHE A 240 -19.81 -10.12 -8.22
C PHE A 240 -18.64 -9.95 -7.25
N HIS A 241 -17.92 -8.83 -7.39
CA HIS A 241 -16.94 -8.36 -6.41
C HIS A 241 -17.37 -7.02 -5.83
N TYR A 242 -17.03 -6.80 -4.57
CA TYR A 242 -17.42 -5.63 -3.80
C TYR A 242 -16.17 -5.02 -3.18
N PHE A 243 -15.60 -4.03 -3.87
CA PHE A 243 -14.37 -3.39 -3.42
C PHE A 243 -14.69 -2.12 -2.63
N THR A 244 -14.17 -2.05 -1.41
CA THR A 244 -14.22 -0.82 -0.60
C THR A 244 -13.35 0.28 -1.22
N ARG A 245 -13.45 1.50 -0.68
CA ARG A 245 -12.58 2.64 -1.05
C ARG A 245 -11.09 2.30 -1.15
N ASN A 246 -10.60 1.44 -0.26
CA ASN A 246 -9.20 1.03 -0.21
C ASN A 246 -8.93 -0.25 -1.00
N ASN A 247 -9.82 -0.67 -1.90
CA ASN A 247 -9.68 -1.84 -2.75
C ASN A 247 -9.46 -3.13 -1.95
N PHE A 248 -10.26 -3.32 -0.89
CA PHE A 248 -10.43 -4.62 -0.23
C PHE A 248 -11.72 -5.26 -0.74
N ASP A 249 -11.63 -6.49 -1.23
CA ASP A 249 -12.81 -7.26 -1.64
C ASP A 249 -13.53 -7.80 -0.40
N PHE A 250 -14.72 -7.27 -0.13
CA PHE A 250 -15.60 -7.81 0.90
C PHE A 250 -16.37 -9.05 0.43
N GLY A 251 -16.35 -9.33 -0.88
CA GLY A 251 -17.11 -10.39 -1.49
C GLY A 251 -18.61 -10.31 -1.14
N PRO A 252 -19.35 -11.42 -1.25
CA PRO A 252 -20.77 -11.47 -0.90
C PRO A 252 -21.04 -11.49 0.62
N ARG A 253 -20.04 -11.25 1.48
CA ARG A 253 -20.16 -11.30 2.96
C ARG A 253 -20.99 -10.11 3.47
N GLY A 254 -22.31 -10.21 3.35
CA GLY A 254 -23.28 -9.18 3.73
C GLY A 254 -23.89 -8.43 2.55
N TYR A 255 -23.17 -8.33 1.43
CA TYR A 255 -23.62 -7.61 0.22
C TYR A 255 -24.35 -8.49 -0.81
N SER A 256 -24.43 -9.80 -0.58
CA SER A 256 -25.11 -10.75 -1.48
C SER A 256 -26.57 -10.40 -1.77
N VAL A 257 -27.25 -9.68 -0.87
CA VAL A 257 -28.61 -9.16 -1.08
C VAL A 257 -28.69 -8.25 -2.31
N MET A 258 -27.64 -7.48 -2.59
CA MET A 258 -27.57 -6.58 -3.74
C MET A 258 -27.41 -7.35 -5.06
N ASN A 259 -26.83 -8.57 -5.06
CA ASN A 259 -26.72 -9.38 -6.27
C ASN A 259 -28.10 -9.62 -6.91
N ARG A 260 -29.12 -9.89 -6.09
CA ARG A 260 -30.50 -10.10 -6.59
C ARG A 260 -31.07 -8.82 -7.19
N LEU A 261 -30.79 -7.66 -6.59
CA LEU A 261 -31.22 -6.36 -7.10
C LEU A 261 -30.55 -6.06 -8.45
N PHE A 262 -29.22 -6.18 -8.52
CA PHE A 262 -28.46 -5.93 -9.73
C PHE A 262 -28.82 -6.87 -10.88
N ARG A 263 -29.00 -8.17 -10.60
CA ARG A 263 -29.45 -9.14 -11.61
C ARG A 263 -30.82 -8.80 -12.21
N ARG A 264 -31.72 -8.20 -11.43
CA ARG A 264 -33.07 -7.82 -11.87
C ARG A 264 -33.13 -6.47 -12.57
N ARG A 265 -32.23 -5.54 -12.23
CA ARG A 265 -32.32 -4.13 -12.64
C ARG A 265 -31.30 -3.72 -13.70
N LEU A 266 -30.15 -4.40 -13.77
CA LEU A 266 -29.12 -4.09 -14.76
C LEU A 266 -29.35 -4.93 -16.02
N ALA A 267 -29.33 -4.28 -17.18
CA ALA A 267 -29.48 -4.92 -18.49
C ALA A 267 -28.22 -5.69 -18.94
N THR A 268 -27.06 -5.44 -18.32
CA THR A 268 -25.79 -6.08 -18.67
C THR A 268 -25.28 -7.01 -17.56
N ASP A 269 -24.70 -8.13 -17.96
CA ASP A 269 -23.96 -9.07 -17.11
C ASP A 269 -22.50 -8.66 -16.87
N ARG A 270 -22.02 -7.60 -17.54
CA ARG A 270 -20.65 -7.11 -17.42
C ARG A 270 -20.63 -5.61 -17.21
N CYS A 271 -20.30 -5.16 -16.00
CA CYS A 271 -20.18 -3.74 -15.68
C CYS A 271 -19.35 -3.49 -14.42
N VAL A 272 -18.90 -2.25 -14.27
CA VAL A 272 -18.36 -1.70 -13.04
C VAL A 272 -19.26 -0.55 -12.62
N LEU A 273 -19.72 -0.57 -11.38
CA LEU A 273 -20.50 0.49 -10.77
C LEU A 273 -19.70 1.08 -9.61
N ASP A 274 -19.78 2.38 -9.42
CA ASP A 274 -19.11 3.10 -8.35
C ASP A 274 -20.15 3.98 -7.63
N GLY A 275 -20.26 3.85 -6.32
CA GLY A 275 -21.33 4.51 -5.57
C GLY A 275 -21.16 4.40 -4.07
N GLU A 276 -22.16 4.90 -3.34
CA GLU A 276 -22.15 4.93 -1.89
C GLU A 276 -23.20 3.95 -1.34
N LEU A 277 -22.79 3.08 -0.43
CA LEU A 277 -23.72 2.30 0.36
C LEU A 277 -24.22 3.13 1.53
N VAL A 278 -25.52 3.33 1.60
CA VAL A 278 -26.20 4.08 2.66
C VAL A 278 -27.27 3.24 3.33
N LEU A 279 -27.48 3.46 4.62
CA LEU A 279 -28.55 2.83 5.37
C LEU A 279 -29.84 3.66 5.22
N TRP A 280 -30.95 2.98 4.93
CA TRP A 280 -32.26 3.60 4.79
C TRP A 280 -33.18 3.18 5.94
N HIS A 281 -33.62 4.15 6.73
CA HIS A 281 -34.60 3.93 7.77
C HIS A 281 -36.01 3.85 7.15
N LYS A 282 -36.63 2.67 7.17
CA LYS A 282 -37.90 2.42 6.48
C LYS A 282 -39.07 3.24 7.03
N GLU A 283 -39.14 3.42 8.35
CA GLU A 283 -40.25 4.15 9.00
C GLU A 283 -40.10 5.67 8.83
N HIS A 284 -38.96 6.22 9.24
CA HIS A 284 -38.64 7.64 9.08
C HIS A 284 -38.39 8.09 7.64
N LYS A 285 -38.28 7.15 6.68
CA LYS A 285 -37.99 7.42 5.26
C LYS A 285 -36.81 8.38 5.08
N ALA A 286 -35.72 8.09 5.80
CA ALA A 286 -34.54 8.93 5.84
C ALA A 286 -33.27 8.09 5.77
N TYR A 287 -32.18 8.70 5.28
CA TYR A 287 -30.85 8.13 5.36
C TYR A 287 -30.33 8.18 6.80
N VAL A 288 -29.70 7.11 7.25
CA VAL A 288 -29.01 7.07 8.54
C VAL A 288 -27.57 7.52 8.32
N PRO A 289 -27.01 8.40 9.18
CA PRO A 289 -25.61 8.79 9.13
C PRO A 289 -24.66 7.59 9.22
N PHE A 290 -23.45 7.74 8.70
CA PHE A 290 -22.42 6.72 8.82
C PHE A 290 -21.74 6.78 10.20
N GLY A 291 -21.66 5.64 10.89
CA GLY A 291 -20.99 5.50 12.19
C GLY A 291 -21.93 5.17 13.34
#